data_AF-A0A699I4Q9-F1
#
_entry.id   AF-A0A699I4Q9-F1
#
_cell.length_a   1.000
_cell.length_b   1.000
_cell.length_c   1.000
_cell.angle_alpha   90.00
_cell.angle_beta   90.00
_cell.angle_gamma   90.00
#
_symmetry.space_group_name_H-M   'P 1'
#
loop_
_entity.id
_entity.type
_entity.pdbx_description
1 polymer ?
#
loop_
_entity_poly.entity_id
_entity_poly.type
_entity_poly.pdbx_seq_one_letter_code
_entity_poly.pdbx_strand_id
1 'polypeptide(L)'
;MLPAFWRSKFEFLFVLSHPLLFQDRLDKGLWKSRNNKVMPFSVNSAWSDLLVPKPIVPWCNIMWLSQNIPKNAFILWLAFNKRLNTQDKVAVWNKVDLLKRPLCNSMKDDHDHLFFGCDFSIRVWEHLKDLMSEGKVVCVRGASGFIASWIVKLLLARGYSVHATVRSLGDQKKTEHLFALDGAKERLSLYEANLIEDGSFDSAVKRC
;
A
#
# COMPACT_ATOMS: atom_id res chain seq x y z
N MET A 1 17.74 42.97 16.47
CA MET A 1 19.20 43.07 16.33
C MET A 1 19.78 41.68 16.54
N LEU A 2 20.40 41.06 15.54
CA LEU A 2 20.92 39.68 15.67
C LEU A 2 22.10 39.64 16.65
N PRO A 3 22.27 38.58 17.46
CA PRO A 3 23.34 38.52 18.48
C PRO A 3 24.74 38.54 17.86
N ALA A 4 25.69 39.25 18.49
CA ALA A 4 27.05 39.45 17.97
C ALA A 4 27.81 38.15 17.64
N PHE A 5 27.53 37.05 18.35
CA PHE A 5 28.13 35.74 18.10
C PHE A 5 27.79 35.14 16.72
N TRP A 6 26.69 35.56 16.08
CA TRP A 6 26.34 35.09 14.74
C TRP A 6 27.31 35.63 13.67
N ARG A 7 27.97 36.76 13.90
CA ARG A 7 28.94 37.36 12.96
C ARG A 7 30.18 36.50 12.77
N SER A 8 30.68 35.85 13.82
CA SER A 8 31.86 34.97 13.69
C SER A 8 31.51 33.62 13.08
N LYS A 9 30.27 33.13 13.29
CA LYS A 9 29.87 31.79 12.85
C LYS A 9 29.37 31.74 11.40
N PHE A 10 28.83 32.84 10.89
CA PHE A 10 28.22 32.91 9.58
C PHE A 10 28.62 34.18 8.84
N GLU A 11 29.93 34.38 8.66
CA GLU A 11 30.51 35.56 8.02
C GLU A 11 29.91 35.84 6.62
N PHE A 12 29.59 34.77 5.87
CA PHE A 12 28.96 34.87 4.55
C PHE A 12 27.60 35.59 4.56
N LEU A 13 26.83 35.52 5.66
CA LEU A 13 25.52 36.19 5.76
C LEU A 13 25.65 37.71 5.71
N PHE A 14 26.82 38.24 6.08
CA PHE A 14 27.10 39.68 6.10
C PHE A 14 27.75 40.18 4.80
N VAL A 15 28.18 39.25 3.92
CA VAL A 15 28.72 39.54 2.58
C VAL A 15 27.63 39.42 1.51
N LEU A 16 26.50 38.80 1.82
CA LEU A 16 25.36 38.72 0.91
C LEU A 16 24.85 40.13 0.57
N SER A 17 24.97 40.51 -0.70
CA SER A 17 24.31 41.69 -1.23
C SER A 17 22.81 41.60 -0.97
N HIS A 18 22.24 42.65 -0.37
CA HIS A 18 20.80 42.73 -0.14
C HIS A 18 20.08 42.53 -1.49
N PRO A 19 19.08 41.63 -1.56
CA PRO A 19 18.35 41.43 -2.79
C PRO A 19 17.63 42.73 -3.19
N LEU A 20 17.76 43.14 -4.44
CA LEU A 20 16.99 44.25 -5.00
C LEU A 20 15.53 43.79 -5.11
N LEU A 21 14.67 44.33 -4.26
CA LEU A 21 13.24 44.04 -4.26
C LEU A 21 12.56 44.92 -5.32
N PHE A 22 11.89 44.29 -6.28
CA PHE A 22 11.10 44.98 -7.30
C PHE A 22 9.62 44.82 -6.93
N GLN A 23 8.95 45.89 -6.51
CA GLN A 23 7.53 45.86 -6.09
C GLN A 23 6.57 45.43 -7.21
N ASP A 24 6.96 45.61 -8.48
CA ASP A 24 6.14 45.26 -9.64
C ASP A 24 6.38 43.84 -10.18
N ARG A 25 7.18 43.01 -9.48
CA ARG A 25 7.45 41.63 -9.87
C ARG A 25 6.94 40.65 -8.83
N LEU A 26 6.14 39.68 -9.27
CA LEU A 26 5.73 38.56 -8.45
C LEU A 26 6.91 37.62 -8.17
N ASP A 27 7.03 37.19 -6.92
CA ASP A 27 8.00 36.18 -6.50
C ASP A 27 7.76 34.85 -7.24
N LYS A 28 8.85 34.22 -7.67
CA LYS A 28 8.82 32.91 -8.32
C LYS A 28 9.65 31.91 -7.53
N GLY A 29 9.03 30.81 -7.09
CA GLY A 29 9.75 29.68 -6.53
C GLY A 29 10.58 29.00 -7.63
N LEU A 30 11.91 28.97 -7.45
CA LEU A 30 12.84 28.26 -8.31
C LEU A 30 13.54 27.16 -7.54
N TRP A 31 13.82 26.05 -8.20
CA TRP A 31 14.57 24.92 -7.67
C TRP A 31 15.86 24.73 -8.45
N LYS A 32 16.98 24.58 -7.74
CA LYS A 32 18.27 24.26 -8.35
C LYS A 32 18.51 22.75 -8.20
N SER A 33 18.43 22.05 -9.32
CA SER A 33 18.64 20.59 -9.37
C SER A 33 20.08 20.22 -9.04
N ARG A 34 20.32 18.94 -8.70
CA ARG A 34 21.65 18.37 -8.47
C ARG A 34 22.59 18.58 -9.66
N ASN A 35 22.03 18.70 -10.88
CA ASN A 35 22.77 18.99 -12.11
C ASN A 35 23.00 20.50 -12.34
N ASN A 36 22.86 21.33 -11.31
CA ASN A 36 22.97 22.80 -11.35
C ASN A 36 21.96 23.51 -12.28
N LYS A 37 20.94 22.80 -12.78
CA LYS A 37 19.89 23.38 -13.62
C LYS A 37 18.82 24.07 -12.75
N VAL A 38 18.51 25.32 -13.06
CA VAL A 38 17.44 26.08 -12.38
C VAL A 38 16.12 25.87 -13.11
N MET A 39 15.09 25.46 -12.38
CA MET A 39 13.76 25.16 -12.93
C MET A 39 12.67 25.76 -12.03
N PRO A 40 11.42 25.93 -12.51
CA PRO A 40 10.29 26.25 -11.64
C PRO A 40 10.17 25.22 -10.50
N PHE A 41 9.93 25.69 -9.29
CA PHE A 41 9.80 24.82 -8.13
C PHE A 41 8.56 23.92 -8.27
N SER A 42 8.76 22.62 -8.08
CA SER A 42 7.69 21.68 -7.81
C SER A 42 8.13 20.71 -6.72
N VAL A 43 7.17 20.25 -5.91
CA VAL A 43 7.45 19.24 -4.87
C VAL A 43 8.03 17.97 -5.51
N ASN A 44 7.54 17.58 -6.69
CA ASN A 44 8.01 16.41 -7.40
C ASN A 44 9.48 16.52 -7.86
N SER A 45 9.88 17.68 -8.42
CA SER A 45 11.26 17.91 -8.84
C SER A 45 12.21 17.98 -7.65
N ALA A 46 11.81 18.65 -6.57
CA ALA A 46 12.60 18.71 -5.35
C ALA A 46 12.76 17.33 -4.70
N TRP A 47 11.68 16.56 -4.61
CA TRP A 47 11.68 15.20 -4.09
C TRP A 47 12.59 14.27 -4.89
N SER A 48 12.54 14.36 -6.23
CA SER A 48 13.36 13.55 -7.13
C SER A 48 14.85 13.88 -7.05
N ASP A 49 15.20 15.16 -6.86
CA ASP A 49 16.60 15.58 -6.72
C ASP A 49 17.20 15.26 -5.34
N LEU A 50 16.38 15.29 -4.29
CA LEU A 50 16.80 15.00 -2.92
C LEU A 50 16.99 13.49 -2.66
N LEU A 51 16.26 12.64 -3.38
CA LEU A 51 16.33 11.20 -3.22
C LEU A 51 17.27 10.56 -4.25
N VAL A 52 18.19 9.74 -3.76
CA VAL A 52 18.87 8.76 -4.63
C VAL A 52 17.82 7.75 -5.06
N PRO A 53 17.61 7.53 -6.38
CA PRO A 53 16.69 6.51 -6.86
C PRO A 53 17.05 5.16 -6.24
N LYS A 54 16.19 4.65 -5.36
CA LYS A 54 16.32 3.30 -4.83
C LYS A 54 15.71 2.33 -5.84
N PRO A 55 16.29 1.14 -6.01
CA PRO A 55 15.68 0.12 -6.85
C PRO A 55 14.25 -0.14 -6.36
N ILE A 56 13.32 -0.25 -7.31
CA ILE A 56 11.95 -0.64 -7.00
C ILE A 56 12.02 -2.02 -6.37
N VAL A 57 11.59 -2.11 -5.12
CA VAL A 57 11.60 -3.34 -4.35
C VAL A 57 10.48 -4.27 -4.83
N PRO A 58 10.72 -5.58 -5.01
CA PRO A 58 9.70 -6.52 -5.50
C PRO A 58 8.43 -6.55 -4.65
N TRP A 59 8.54 -6.24 -3.36
CA TRP A 59 7.42 -6.18 -2.42
C TRP A 59 6.61 -4.88 -2.47
N CYS A 60 6.97 -3.91 -3.32
CA CYS A 60 6.25 -2.64 -3.47
C CYS A 60 4.77 -2.87 -3.83
N ASN A 61 4.51 -3.82 -4.73
CA ASN A 61 3.17 -4.19 -5.18
C ASN A 61 2.34 -4.87 -4.08
N ILE A 62 2.98 -5.57 -3.14
CA ILE A 62 2.32 -6.21 -2.01
C ILE A 62 1.88 -5.16 -0.99
N MET A 63 2.75 -4.19 -0.69
CA MET A 63 2.45 -3.18 0.33
C MET A 63 1.41 -2.16 -0.13
N TRP A 64 1.56 -1.65 -1.35
CA TRP A 64 0.74 -0.55 -1.86
C TRP A 64 -0.44 -1.04 -2.69
N LEU A 65 -0.90 -2.26 -2.44
CA LEU A 65 -2.16 -2.75 -2.98
C LEU A 65 -3.28 -1.78 -2.59
N SER A 66 -4.05 -1.27 -3.56
CA SER A 66 -5.09 -0.27 -3.32
C SER A 66 -6.25 -0.74 -2.42
N GLN A 67 -6.29 -2.03 -2.08
CA GLN A 67 -7.26 -2.65 -1.17
C GLN A 67 -6.66 -2.96 0.21
N ASN A 68 -5.36 -2.72 0.40
CA ASN A 68 -4.75 -2.88 1.70
C ASN A 68 -5.20 -1.71 2.58
N ILE A 69 -5.78 -2.02 3.73
CA ILE A 69 -6.11 -1.00 4.74
C ILE A 69 -4.79 -0.24 5.01
N PRO A 70 -4.74 1.10 4.87
CA PRO A 70 -3.48 1.85 4.95
C PRO A 70 -2.67 1.54 6.21
N LYS A 71 -3.36 1.24 7.32
CA LYS A 71 -2.76 0.76 8.57
C LYS A 71 -1.98 -0.55 8.38
N ASN A 72 -2.55 -1.54 7.69
CA ASN A 72 -1.91 -2.83 7.43
C ASN A 72 -0.72 -2.68 6.47
N ALA A 73 -0.86 -1.87 5.42
CA ALA A 73 0.24 -1.52 4.52
C ALA A 73 1.40 -0.87 5.28
N PHE A 74 1.09 0.05 6.19
CA PHE A 74 2.08 0.72 7.02
C PHE A 74 2.76 -0.23 8.03
N ILE A 75 2.00 -1.09 8.69
CA ILE A 75 2.56 -2.11 9.61
C ILE A 75 3.48 -3.06 8.84
N LEU A 76 3.05 -3.52 7.65
CA LEU A 76 3.86 -4.39 6.82
C LEU A 76 5.14 -3.68 6.32
N TRP A 77 5.03 -2.41 5.94
CA TRP A 77 6.20 -1.59 5.62
C TRP A 77 7.17 -1.49 6.80
N LEU A 78 6.66 -1.29 8.02
CA LEU A 78 7.50 -1.29 9.22
C LEU A 78 8.17 -2.66 9.43
N ALA A 79 7.48 -3.76 9.16
CA ALA A 79 8.06 -5.11 9.22
C ALA A 79 9.22 -5.24 8.22
N PHE A 80 9.02 -4.90 6.94
CA PHE A 80 10.09 -4.98 5.94
C PHE A 80 11.31 -4.12 6.27
N ASN A 81 11.12 -2.96 6.91
CA ASN A 81 12.22 -2.10 7.32
C ASN A 81 12.83 -2.49 8.67
N LYS A 82 12.40 -3.60 9.29
CA LYS A 82 12.78 -3.98 10.65
C LYS A 82 12.58 -2.82 11.63
N ARG A 83 11.41 -2.20 11.61
CA ARG A 83 11.04 -1.07 12.49
C ARG A 83 9.93 -1.41 13.48
N LEU A 84 9.37 -2.62 13.44
CA LEU A 84 8.47 -3.11 14.48
C LEU A 84 9.24 -3.48 15.75
N ASN A 85 8.65 -3.21 16.91
CA ASN A 85 9.21 -3.55 18.22
C ASN A 85 8.87 -5.00 18.58
N THR A 86 9.68 -5.91 18.04
CA THR A 86 9.64 -7.35 18.33
C THR A 86 10.38 -7.69 19.63
N GLN A 87 10.26 -8.94 20.10
CA GLN A 87 10.80 -9.37 21.41
C GLN A 87 12.31 -9.14 21.52
N ASP A 88 13.07 -9.38 20.46
CA ASP A 88 14.50 -9.08 20.33
C ASP A 88 14.83 -7.60 20.66
N LYS A 89 14.04 -6.65 20.16
CA LYS A 89 14.27 -5.22 20.41
C LYS A 89 13.82 -4.77 21.80
N VAL A 90 12.72 -5.32 22.30
CA VAL A 90 12.21 -5.02 23.64
C VAL A 90 13.13 -5.62 24.71
N ALA A 91 13.74 -6.78 24.44
CA ALA A 91 14.68 -7.44 25.35
C ALA A 91 15.92 -6.59 25.63
N VAL A 92 16.41 -5.80 24.65
CA VAL A 92 17.52 -4.86 24.84
C VAL A 92 17.21 -3.83 25.94
N TRP A 93 15.94 -3.44 26.09
CA TRP A 93 15.53 -2.38 27.02
C TRP A 93 15.16 -2.94 28.39
N ASN A 94 14.52 -4.11 28.43
CA ASN A 94 13.95 -4.65 29.66
C ASN A 94 14.82 -5.72 30.35
N LYS A 95 15.91 -6.20 29.73
CA LYS A 95 16.79 -7.29 30.26
C LYS A 95 16.05 -8.55 30.74
N VAL A 96 14.78 -8.72 30.37
CA VAL A 96 13.99 -9.92 30.68
C VAL A 96 14.12 -10.87 29.50
N ASP A 97 14.59 -12.10 29.76
CA ASP A 97 14.66 -13.15 28.74
C ASP A 97 13.25 -13.71 28.49
N LEU A 98 12.46 -12.92 27.76
CA LEU A 98 11.10 -13.28 27.32
C LEU A 98 11.08 -13.93 25.94
N LEU A 99 12.24 -14.32 25.39
CA LEU A 99 12.41 -14.96 24.07
C LEU A 99 11.77 -16.36 24.06
N LYS A 100 10.45 -16.37 24.19
CA LYS A 100 9.57 -17.51 23.97
C LYS A 100 9.46 -17.72 22.45
N ARG A 101 8.96 -18.89 22.07
CA ARG A 101 8.84 -19.35 20.68
C ARG A 101 7.37 -19.42 20.26
N PRO A 102 6.60 -18.31 20.29
CA PRO A 102 5.14 -18.30 20.19
C PRO A 102 4.57 -18.89 18.90
N LEU A 103 5.34 -18.97 17.80
CA LEU A 103 4.83 -19.47 16.52
C LEU A 103 5.30 -20.90 16.20
N CYS A 104 6.60 -21.13 16.01
CA CYS A 104 7.14 -22.41 15.53
C CYS A 104 7.64 -23.34 16.64
N ASN A 105 7.70 -22.87 17.89
CA ASN A 105 8.32 -23.58 19.01
C ASN A 105 9.79 -24.04 18.78
N SER A 106 10.47 -23.59 17.72
CA SER A 106 11.77 -24.11 17.27
C SER A 106 12.96 -23.16 17.53
N MET A 107 12.94 -21.92 17.01
CA MET A 107 14.01 -20.93 17.18
C MET A 107 13.58 -19.77 18.08
N LYS A 108 14.54 -18.98 18.58
CA LYS A 108 14.26 -17.72 19.28
C LYS A 108 13.68 -16.72 18.27
N ASP A 109 12.60 -16.04 18.65
CA ASP A 109 11.95 -15.08 17.77
C ASP A 109 12.70 -13.74 17.74
N ASP A 110 13.55 -13.58 16.73
CA ASP A 110 13.97 -12.26 16.28
C ASP A 110 13.04 -11.73 15.17
N HIS A 111 13.19 -10.46 14.81
CA HIS A 111 12.34 -9.86 13.77
C HIS A 111 12.35 -10.65 12.45
N ASP A 112 13.52 -11.16 12.03
CA ASP A 112 13.67 -11.83 10.73
C ASP A 112 13.03 -13.21 10.77
N HIS A 113 13.24 -13.97 11.83
CA HIS A 113 12.59 -15.24 12.06
C HIS A 113 11.07 -15.06 12.16
N LEU A 114 10.59 -14.18 13.03
CA LEU A 114 9.15 -13.99 13.28
C LEU A 114 8.38 -13.67 11.99
N PHE A 115 8.89 -12.78 11.13
CA PHE A 115 8.16 -12.35 9.93
C PHE A 115 8.55 -13.08 8.66
N PHE A 116 9.78 -13.56 8.51
CA PHE A 116 10.29 -14.03 7.22
C PHE A 116 10.97 -15.41 7.24
N GLY A 117 11.39 -15.91 8.40
CA GLY A 117 12.11 -17.18 8.54
C GLY A 117 11.37 -18.28 9.30
N CYS A 118 10.26 -17.96 9.96
CA CYS A 118 9.47 -18.91 10.75
C CYS A 118 8.57 -19.73 9.82
N ASP A 119 8.55 -21.06 9.99
CA ASP A 119 7.74 -21.96 9.16
C ASP A 119 6.26 -21.57 9.13
N PHE A 120 5.72 -21.11 10.27
CA PHE A 120 4.35 -20.61 10.34
C PHE A 120 4.16 -19.38 9.44
N SER A 121 5.05 -18.39 9.57
CA SER A 121 4.98 -17.14 8.81
C SER A 121 5.22 -17.35 7.32
N ILE A 122 6.13 -18.26 6.95
CA ILE A 122 6.36 -18.66 5.56
C ILE A 122 5.07 -19.25 4.96
N ARG A 123 4.38 -20.16 5.66
CA ARG A 123 3.10 -20.72 5.20
C ARG A 123 2.04 -19.63 5.01
N VAL A 124 1.98 -18.64 5.90
CA VAL A 124 1.08 -17.48 5.73
C VAL A 124 1.46 -16.69 4.48
N TRP A 125 2.75 -16.44 4.25
CA TRP A 125 3.23 -15.75 3.05
C TRP A 125 2.94 -16.51 1.77
N GLU A 126 3.10 -17.82 1.77
CA GLU A 126 2.75 -18.68 0.63
C GLU A 126 1.25 -18.59 0.34
N HIS A 127 0.41 -18.68 1.36
CA HIS A 127 -1.04 -18.54 1.20
C HIS A 127 -1.42 -17.14 0.70
N LEU A 128 -0.79 -16.08 1.20
CA LEU A 128 -1.02 -14.72 0.72
C LEU A 128 -0.57 -14.55 -0.74
N LYS A 129 0.63 -15.05 -1.10
CA LYS A 129 1.12 -15.03 -2.49
C LYS A 129 0.16 -15.75 -3.41
N ASP A 130 -0.33 -16.90 -2.97
CA ASP A 130 -1.31 -17.70 -3.70
C ASP A 130 -2.61 -16.90 -3.88
N LEU A 131 -3.17 -16.28 -2.83
CA LEU A 131 -4.34 -15.38 -2.93
C LEU A 131 -4.12 -14.18 -3.85
N MET A 132 -2.88 -13.71 -4.00
CA MET A 132 -2.53 -12.56 -4.84
C MET A 132 -2.15 -12.93 -6.27
N SER A 133 -2.12 -14.20 -6.65
CA SER A 133 -1.76 -14.62 -8.01
C SER A 133 -2.83 -14.21 -9.05
N GLU A 134 -2.37 -13.70 -10.19
CA GLU A 134 -3.22 -13.33 -11.33
C GLU A 134 -3.90 -14.59 -11.91
N GLY A 135 -5.16 -14.46 -12.35
CA GLY A 135 -5.94 -15.58 -12.91
C GLY A 135 -6.75 -16.41 -11.90
N LYS A 136 -6.74 -16.03 -10.62
CA LYS A 136 -7.64 -16.62 -9.63
C LYS A 136 -9.07 -16.11 -9.73
N VAL A 137 -9.99 -16.98 -9.32
CA VAL A 137 -11.41 -16.65 -9.20
C VAL A 137 -11.68 -16.12 -7.79
N VAL A 138 -12.32 -14.96 -7.68
CA VAL A 138 -12.68 -14.34 -6.39
C VAL A 138 -14.19 -14.19 -6.29
N CYS A 139 -14.77 -14.55 -5.15
CA CYS A 139 -16.20 -14.35 -4.88
C CYS A 139 -16.47 -13.00 -4.20
N VAL A 140 -17.27 -12.13 -4.83
CA VAL A 140 -17.75 -10.87 -4.26
C VAL A 140 -19.24 -10.98 -3.96
N ARG A 141 -19.60 -10.89 -2.67
CA ARG A 141 -21.00 -10.93 -2.25
C ARG A 141 -21.68 -9.57 -2.37
N GLY A 142 -22.94 -9.57 -2.82
CA GLY A 142 -23.74 -8.35 -2.92
C GLY A 142 -23.20 -7.35 -3.94
N ALA A 143 -22.75 -7.86 -5.10
CA ALA A 143 -22.03 -7.12 -6.13
C ALA A 143 -22.77 -5.90 -6.67
N SER A 144 -24.11 -5.88 -6.63
CA SER A 144 -24.92 -4.73 -7.03
C SER A 144 -24.90 -3.55 -6.04
N GLY A 145 -24.25 -3.72 -4.89
CA GLY A 145 -24.04 -2.64 -3.92
C GLY A 145 -22.97 -1.65 -4.38
N PHE A 146 -23.03 -0.42 -3.86
CA PHE A 146 -22.10 0.66 -4.23
C PHE A 146 -20.63 0.23 -4.10
N ILE A 147 -20.19 -0.16 -2.91
CA ILE A 147 -18.79 -0.55 -2.67
C ILE A 147 -18.42 -1.82 -3.44
N ALA A 148 -19.31 -2.81 -3.47
CA ALA A 148 -19.05 -4.10 -4.09
C ALA A 148 -18.85 -3.99 -5.61
N SER A 149 -19.63 -3.15 -6.30
CA SER A 149 -19.47 -2.90 -7.74
C SER A 149 -18.09 -2.33 -8.10
N TRP A 150 -17.55 -1.45 -7.25
CA TRP A 150 -16.19 -0.91 -7.41
C TRP A 150 -15.11 -1.97 -7.16
N ILE A 151 -15.33 -2.86 -6.19
CA ILE A 151 -14.43 -4.00 -5.95
C ILE A 151 -14.42 -4.92 -7.18
N VAL A 152 -15.58 -5.24 -7.75
CA VAL A 152 -15.67 -6.04 -9.00
C VAL A 152 -14.91 -5.37 -10.13
N LYS A 153 -15.16 -4.07 -10.38
CA LYS A 153 -14.44 -3.28 -11.39
C LYS A 153 -12.92 -3.35 -11.22
N LEU A 154 -12.45 -3.19 -9.98
CA LEU A 154 -11.03 -3.19 -9.66
C LEU A 154 -10.38 -4.56 -9.84
N LEU A 155 -11.06 -5.63 -9.44
CA LEU A 155 -10.59 -7.01 -9.62
C LEU A 155 -10.52 -7.37 -11.10
N LEU A 156 -11.53 -7.00 -11.88
CA LEU A 156 -11.54 -7.19 -13.34
C LEU A 156 -10.40 -6.39 -14.01
N ALA A 157 -10.16 -5.13 -13.62
CA ALA A 157 -9.06 -4.34 -14.17
C ALA A 157 -7.67 -4.95 -13.90
N ARG A 158 -7.54 -5.83 -12.90
CA ARG A 158 -6.30 -6.50 -12.51
C ARG A 158 -6.13 -7.91 -13.07
N GLY A 159 -7.01 -8.37 -13.95
CA GLY A 159 -6.89 -9.71 -14.55
C GLY A 159 -7.50 -10.85 -13.72
N TYR A 160 -8.17 -10.57 -12.60
CA TYR A 160 -8.88 -11.61 -11.84
C TYR A 160 -10.17 -12.05 -12.54
N SER A 161 -10.56 -13.29 -12.31
CA SER A 161 -11.91 -13.79 -12.58
C SER A 161 -12.78 -13.52 -11.36
N VAL A 162 -14.00 -13.05 -11.55
CA VAL A 162 -14.88 -12.63 -10.47
C VAL A 162 -16.19 -13.39 -10.55
N HIS A 163 -16.49 -14.11 -9.49
CA HIS A 163 -17.84 -14.61 -9.20
C HIS A 163 -18.53 -13.57 -8.33
N ALA A 164 -19.65 -13.02 -8.77
CA ALA A 164 -20.33 -11.96 -8.06
C ALA A 164 -21.75 -12.38 -7.72
N THR A 165 -22.17 -12.22 -6.47
CA THR A 165 -23.55 -12.57 -6.08
C THR A 165 -24.47 -11.36 -6.09
N VAL A 166 -25.67 -11.54 -6.60
CA VAL A 166 -26.76 -10.56 -6.59
C VAL A 166 -28.03 -11.21 -6.05
N ARG A 167 -28.98 -10.42 -5.55
CA ARG A 167 -30.24 -10.96 -5.02
C ARG A 167 -31.17 -11.50 -6.11
N SER A 168 -31.11 -10.91 -7.30
CA SER A 168 -31.90 -11.34 -8.45
C SER A 168 -31.17 -10.97 -9.73
N LEU A 169 -31.03 -11.92 -10.64
CA LEU A 169 -30.46 -11.68 -11.98
C LEU A 169 -31.44 -10.92 -12.89
N GLY A 170 -32.75 -10.96 -12.60
CA GLY A 170 -33.79 -10.28 -13.37
C GLY A 170 -33.87 -8.76 -13.14
N ASP A 171 -33.22 -8.22 -12.10
CA ASP A 171 -33.21 -6.78 -11.82
C ASP A 171 -32.13 -6.07 -12.64
N GLN A 172 -32.43 -5.82 -13.92
CA GLN A 172 -31.50 -5.21 -14.87
C GLN A 172 -30.94 -3.87 -14.39
N LYS A 173 -31.74 -3.06 -13.66
CA LYS A 173 -31.28 -1.78 -13.09
C LYS A 173 -30.10 -1.96 -12.13
N LYS A 174 -30.02 -3.11 -11.46
CA LYS A 174 -28.97 -3.43 -10.49
C LYS A 174 -27.83 -4.28 -11.03
N THR A 175 -27.97 -4.88 -12.22
CA THR A 175 -26.95 -5.78 -12.79
C THR A 175 -26.28 -5.22 -14.04
N GLU A 176 -26.95 -4.33 -14.79
CA GLU A 176 -26.45 -3.78 -16.06
C GLU A 176 -25.09 -3.07 -15.92
N HIS A 177 -24.90 -2.30 -14.86
CA HIS A 177 -23.65 -1.60 -14.60
C HIS A 177 -22.46 -2.54 -14.35
N LEU A 178 -22.69 -3.78 -13.92
CA LEU A 178 -21.63 -4.78 -13.71
C LEU A 178 -21.18 -5.40 -15.04
N PHE A 179 -22.13 -5.66 -15.95
CA PHE A 179 -21.83 -6.15 -17.30
C PHE A 179 -21.15 -5.10 -18.19
N ALA A 180 -21.36 -3.82 -17.89
CA ALA A 180 -20.72 -2.69 -18.58
C ALA A 180 -19.24 -2.49 -18.19
N LEU A 181 -18.71 -3.25 -17.22
CA LEU A 181 -17.31 -3.12 -16.79
C LEU A 181 -16.35 -3.77 -17.81
N ASP A 182 -15.18 -3.15 -17.97
CA ASP A 182 -14.12 -3.67 -18.84
C ASP A 182 -13.66 -5.06 -18.34
N GLY A 183 -13.63 -6.03 -19.25
CA GLY A 183 -13.29 -7.43 -18.94
C GLY A 183 -14.43 -8.25 -18.32
N ALA A 184 -15.61 -7.66 -18.06
CA ALA A 184 -16.74 -8.40 -17.47
C ALA A 184 -17.22 -9.55 -18.37
N LYS A 185 -17.27 -9.35 -19.69
CA LYS A 185 -17.74 -10.38 -20.63
C LYS A 185 -16.93 -11.69 -20.57
N GLU A 186 -15.66 -11.61 -20.21
CA GLU A 186 -14.74 -12.74 -20.20
C GLU A 186 -14.54 -13.32 -18.80
N ARG A 187 -14.59 -12.45 -17.77
CA ARG A 187 -14.10 -12.77 -16.43
C ARG A 187 -15.13 -12.51 -15.32
N LEU A 188 -16.35 -12.07 -15.62
CA LEU A 188 -17.41 -11.88 -14.63
C LEU A 188 -18.52 -12.93 -14.78
N SER A 189 -18.79 -13.66 -13.70
CA SER A 189 -19.93 -14.58 -13.58
C SER A 189 -20.85 -14.10 -12.47
N LEU A 190 -22.10 -13.79 -12.78
CA LEU A 190 -23.11 -13.42 -11.77
C LEU A 190 -23.90 -14.63 -11.30
N TYR A 191 -24.11 -14.72 -9.99
CA TYR A 191 -24.89 -15.76 -9.32
C TYR A 191 -26.02 -15.13 -8.51
N GLU A 192 -27.20 -15.71 -8.58
CA GLU A 192 -28.29 -15.36 -7.65
C GLU A 192 -28.02 -16.02 -6.29
N ALA A 193 -28.01 -15.24 -5.21
CA ALA A 193 -27.83 -15.77 -3.86
C ALA A 193 -28.61 -14.94 -2.83
N ASN A 194 -29.19 -15.64 -1.86
CA ASN A 194 -30.04 -15.07 -0.82
C ASN A 194 -29.54 -15.49 0.56
N LEU A 195 -29.29 -14.53 1.45
CA LEU A 195 -28.79 -14.79 2.81
C LEU A 195 -29.71 -15.68 3.65
N ILE A 196 -30.98 -15.78 3.28
CA ILE A 196 -32.00 -16.55 4.00
C ILE A 196 -32.04 -18.01 3.53
N GLU A 197 -31.48 -18.31 2.35
CA GLU A 197 -31.52 -19.64 1.75
C GLU A 197 -30.17 -20.33 1.92
N ASP A 198 -30.15 -21.39 2.73
CA ASP A 198 -28.98 -22.22 2.94
C ASP A 198 -28.50 -22.83 1.61
N GLY A 199 -27.18 -22.81 1.39
CA GLY A 199 -26.54 -23.31 0.16
C GLY A 199 -26.65 -22.39 -1.07
N SER A 200 -27.36 -21.26 -0.99
CA SER A 200 -27.52 -20.35 -2.14
C SER A 200 -26.19 -19.71 -2.62
N PHE A 201 -25.15 -19.72 -1.78
CA PHE A 201 -23.83 -19.20 -2.12
C PHE A 201 -22.87 -20.27 -2.66
N ASP A 202 -23.20 -21.56 -2.54
CA ASP A 202 -22.26 -22.65 -2.82
C ASP A 202 -21.79 -22.63 -4.28
N SER A 203 -22.71 -22.38 -5.21
CA SER A 203 -22.40 -22.25 -6.64
C SER A 203 -21.44 -21.10 -6.94
N ALA A 204 -21.54 -19.98 -6.21
CA ALA A 204 -20.65 -18.85 -6.37
C ALA A 204 -19.24 -19.14 -5.81
N VAL A 205 -19.15 -19.92 -4.72
CA VAL A 205 -17.89 -20.19 -4.00
C VAL A 205 -17.14 -21.42 -4.53
N LYS A 206 -17.80 -22.38 -5.20
CA LYS A 206 -17.25 -23.69 -5.60
C LYS A 206 -15.93 -23.69 -6.39
N ARG A 207 -15.52 -22.55 -6.95
CA ARG A 207 -14.26 -22.38 -7.72
C ARG A 207 -13.40 -21.20 -7.26
N CYS A 208 -13.71 -20.60 -6.12
CA CYS A 208 -12.95 -19.50 -5.52
C CYS A 208 -11.95 -20.00 -4.47
#